data_AF-A0A7V9THC3-F1
#
_entry.id   AF-A0A7V9THC3-F1
#
_cell.length_a   1.000
_cell.length_b   1.000
_cell.length_c   1.000
_cell.angle_alpha   90.00
_cell.angle_beta   90.00
_cell.angle_gamma   90.00
#
_symmetry.space_group_name_H-M   'P 1'
#
loop_
_entity.id
_entity.type
_entity.pdbx_description
1 polymer ?
#
loop_
_entity_poly.entity_id
_entity_poly.type
_entity_poly.pdbx_seq_one_letter_code
_entity_poly.pdbx_strand_id
1 'polypeptide(L)' 'GISLPGTFEEPKAPVYVDGEFSVTLKGDHIAEEFRRILDDYVVSHYPAGTAGAHDLIGAGER' A
#
# COMPACT_ATOMS: atom_id res chain seq x y z
N GLY A 1 4.00 -4.09 -3.60
CA GLY A 1 4.30 -3.65 -4.98
C GLY A 1 3.53 -4.48 -5.99
N ILE A 2 3.18 -3.92 -7.15
CA ILE A 2 2.45 -4.60 -8.23
C ILE A 2 3.18 -4.43 -9.58
N SER A 3 3.22 -5.49 -10.39
CA SER A 3 3.63 -5.43 -11.80
C SER A 3 2.38 -5.44 -12.68
N LEU A 4 2.12 -4.34 -13.38
CA LEU A 4 0.95 -4.23 -14.28
C LEU A 4 1.21 -4.93 -15.62
N PRO A 5 0.18 -5.51 -16.26
CA PRO A 5 0.30 -6.13 -17.58
C PRO A 5 0.52 -5.06 -18.66
N GLY A 6 1.30 -5.40 -19.70
CA GLY A 6 1.44 -4.58 -20.90
C GLY A 6 0.18 -4.57 -21.79
N THR A 7 0.12 -3.64 -22.75
CA THR A 7 -1.05 -3.36 -23.61
C THR A 7 -1.56 -4.54 -24.47
N PHE A 8 -0.86 -5.67 -24.50
CA PHE A 8 -1.23 -6.88 -25.26
C PHE A 8 -1.07 -8.18 -24.48
N GLU A 9 -0.90 -8.10 -23.16
CA GLU A 9 -0.77 -9.26 -22.30
C GLU A 9 -2.11 -9.63 -21.66
N GLU A 10 -2.28 -10.90 -21.28
CA GLU A 10 -3.39 -11.28 -20.42
C GLU A 10 -3.41 -10.36 -19.19
N PRO A 11 -4.57 -9.79 -18.81
CA PRO A 11 -4.64 -8.84 -17.72
C PRO A 11 -4.44 -9.59 -16.40
N LYS A 12 -3.17 -9.82 -16.02
CA LYS A 12 -2.75 -10.49 -14.80
C LYS A 12 -1.61 -9.71 -14.16
N ALA A 13 -1.70 -9.49 -12.86
CA ALA A 13 -0.75 -8.68 -12.11
C ALA A 13 -0.44 -9.32 -10.75
N PRO A 14 0.79 -9.84 -10.53
CA PRO A 14 1.19 -10.33 -9.22
C PRO A 14 1.39 -9.16 -8.24
N VAL A 15 0.87 -9.34 -7.03
CA VAL A 15 0.95 -8.40 -5.90
C VAL A 15 1.84 -9.00 -4.82
N TYR A 16 2.80 -8.20 -4.36
CA TYR A 16 3.70 -8.53 -3.26
C TYR A 16 3.48 -7.58 -2.09
N VAL A 17 3.46 -8.12 -0.87
CA VAL A 17 3.32 -7.38 0.39
C VAL A 17 4.56 -7.69 1.23
N ASP A 18 5.26 -6.67 1.71
CA ASP A 18 6.52 -6.81 2.46
C ASP A 18 7.60 -7.71 1.80
N GLY A 19 7.58 -7.78 0.46
CA GLY A 19 8.51 -8.60 -0.32
C GLY A 19 8.04 -10.05 -0.54
N GLU A 20 6.94 -10.46 0.08
CA GLU A 20 6.34 -11.79 -0.08
C GLU A 20 5.20 -11.77 -1.11
N PHE A 21 5.07 -12.86 -1.87
CA PHE A 21 3.97 -13.01 -2.81
C PHE A 21 2.65 -13.13 -2.05
N SER A 22 1.66 -12.32 -2.43
CA SER A 22 0.34 -12.30 -1.79
C SER A 22 -0.75 -12.88 -2.69
N VAL A 23 -0.96 -12.28 -3.86
CA VAL A 23 -2.04 -12.68 -4.78
C VAL A 23 -1.73 -12.26 -6.21
N THR A 24 -2.36 -12.90 -7.19
CA THR A 24 -2.36 -12.44 -8.58
C THR A 24 -3.73 -11.90 -8.93
N LEU A 25 -3.82 -10.59 -9.17
CA LEU A 25 -5.03 -9.94 -9.66
C LEU A 25 -5.22 -10.23 -11.14
N LYS A 26 -6.46 -10.34 -11.60
CA LYS A 26 -6.79 -10.66 -12.99
C LYS A 26 -8.02 -9.89 -13.48
N GLY A 27 -8.11 -9.68 -14.79
CA GLY A 27 -9.25 -9.04 -15.44
C GLY A 27 -9.18 -7.51 -15.43
N ASP A 28 -10.29 -6.87 -15.76
CA ASP A 28 -10.35 -5.42 -16.00
C ASP A 28 -10.26 -4.57 -14.71
N HIS A 29 -10.54 -5.17 -13.56
CA HIS A 29 -10.63 -4.48 -12.26
C HIS A 29 -9.33 -4.49 -11.44
N ILE A 30 -8.18 -4.81 -12.04
CA ILE A 30 -6.88 -4.90 -11.32
C ILE A 30 -6.58 -3.63 -10.52
N ALA A 31 -6.84 -2.44 -11.07
CA ALA A 31 -6.56 -1.18 -10.39
C ALA A 31 -7.44 -0.99 -9.15
N GLU A 32 -8.74 -1.31 -9.24
CA GLU A 32 -9.67 -1.19 -8.11
C GLU A 32 -9.37 -2.20 -7.01
N GLU A 33 -9.11 -3.45 -7.39
CA GLU A 33 -8.75 -4.52 -6.45
C GLU A 33 -7.43 -4.21 -5.75
N PHE A 34 -6.43 -3.74 -6.50
CA PHE A 34 -5.16 -3.33 -5.92
C PHE A 34 -5.32 -2.17 -4.94
N ARG A 35 -6.19 -1.19 -5.25
CA ARG A 35 -6.46 -0.07 -4.35
C ARG A 35 -7.03 -0.53 -3.01
N ARG A 36 -7.90 -1.54 -3.00
CA ARG A 36 -8.44 -2.14 -1.77
C ARG A 36 -7.35 -2.79 -0.92
N ILE A 37 -6.48 -3.58 -1.55
CA ILE A 37 -5.33 -4.21 -0.86
C ILE A 37 -4.40 -3.14 -0.26
N LEU A 38 -4.17 -2.05 -1.00
CA LEU A 38 -3.35 -0.93 -0.54
C LEU A 38 -3.95 -0.21 0.67
N ASP A 39 -5.26 0.02 0.65
CA ASP A 39 -5.98 0.68 1.74
C ASP A 39 -5.91 -0.13 3.03
N ASP A 40 -6.21 -1.44 2.95
CA ASP A 40 -6.13 -2.37 4.08
C ASP A 40 -4.71 -2.44 4.66
N TYR A 41 -3.70 -2.53 3.79
CA TYR A 41 -2.30 -2.52 4.20
C TYR A 41 -1.93 -1.24 4.95
N VAL A 42 -2.34 -0.06 4.44
CA VAL A 42 -2.07 1.21 5.11
C VAL A 42 -2.74 1.28 6.49
N VAL A 43 -3.99 0.87 6.59
CA VAL A 43 -4.75 0.87 7.86
C VAL A 43 -4.08 -0.05 8.90
N SER A 44 -3.63 -1.22 8.46
CA SER A 44 -2.99 -2.23 9.33
C SER A 44 -1.56 -1.83 9.75
N HIS A 45 -0.75 -1.30 8.83
CA HIS A 45 0.68 -1.04 9.07
C HIS A 45 0.98 0.40 9.52
N TYR A 46 0.08 1.35 9.26
CA TYR A 46 0.24 2.77 9.60
C TYR A 46 -1.01 3.33 10.29
N PRO A 47 -1.38 2.83 11.48
CA PRO A 47 -2.46 3.42 12.26
C PRO A 47 -2.14 4.89 12.57
N ALA A 48 -3.14 5.76 12.49
CA ALA A 48 -3.03 7.23 12.55
C ALA A 48 -2.52 7.82 13.89
N GLY A 49 -1.80 7.07 14.71
CA GLY A 49 -1.35 7.44 16.05
C GLY A 49 0.16 7.49 16.28
N THR A 50 1.01 7.19 15.30
CA THR A 50 2.48 7.10 15.51
C THR A 50 3.29 7.93 14.51
N ALA A 51 2.76 9.08 14.11
CA ALA A 51 3.52 10.11 13.40
C ALA A 51 3.57 11.39 14.25
N GLY A 52 4.55 11.47 15.14
CA GLY A 52 5.25 12.73 15.42
C GLY A 52 4.55 13.84 16.22
N ALA A 53 3.52 13.57 17.02
CA ALA A 53 2.99 14.56 17.96
C ALA A 53 3.83 14.71 19.26
N HIS A 54 5.00 14.07 19.36
CA HIS A 54 5.84 14.10 20.57
C HIS A 54 6.98 15.13 20.54
N ASP A 55 7.49 15.58 19.38
CA ASP A 55 8.84 16.20 19.37
C ASP A 55 8.92 17.73 19.22
N LEU A 56 7.80 18.47 19.12
CA LEU A 56 7.87 19.92 18.80
C LEU A 56 7.27 20.87 19.84
N ILE A 57 6.98 20.42 21.06
CA ILE A 57 6.52 21.29 22.15
C ILE A 57 7.44 21.21 23.38
N GLY A 58 8.72 21.59 23.23
CA GLY A 58 9.64 21.53 24.38
C GLY A 58 10.97 22.27 24.32
N ALA A 59 11.25 23.07 23.29
CA ALA A 59 12.49 23.86 23.22
C ALA A 59 12.20 25.36 23.06
N GLY A 60 11.32 25.88 23.91
CA GLY A 60 11.20 27.30 24.21
C GLY A 60 11.15 27.44 25.72
N GLU A 61 11.92 28.39 26.26
CA GLU A 61 12.00 28.79 27.67
C GLU A 61 12.98 27.99 28.56
N ARG A 62 14.28 28.24 28.40
CA ARG A 62 15.22 28.74 29.43
C ARG A 62 16.47 29.29 28.74
#